data_AF-A0A355F2F9-F1
#
_entry.id   AF-A0A355F2F9-F1
#
_cell.length_a   1.000
_cell.length_b   1.000
_cell.length_c   1.000
_cell.angle_alpha   90.00
_cell.angle_beta   90.00
_cell.angle_gamma   90.00
#
_symmetry.space_group_name_H-M   'P 1'
#
loop_
_entity.id
_entity.type
_entity.pdbx_description
1 polymer ?
#
loop_
_entity_poly.entity_id
_entity_poly.type
_entity_poly.pdbx_seq_one_letter_code
_entity_poly.pdbx_strand_id
1 'polypeptide(L)'
;MRRALLRTLICTAMLLAGAAVSQAQPFGVWLVSSPGYSTSSGWVGIPHHASLNPTAAFTFEAWVSVSNSTTSEDCRSIAGKNYLQAWWIGVCTVSGQPTLRSYLKGGSSARNGGIVPRNVWTHIAVTFDGSTRRHYINGELAASFPETGPLTTSTSELRIGSDVSWLHSPTGAIDEVRLWDVARTITQIREELNKIIKSARPGLVAVWALEGNADDDLGAHDGTLSGTGVGYLTAPVAVSCGASTATALCLNGRFVVRAYWRTNPTPGAPTDGQAQVAGCPNTGSGLFWFFAADNWEVMVKTINGCGLNNRWWVFSAATTNVFYRLEVTDITSGVQKIYFNYPGPPAPAVTDTGALAVCP
;
A
#
# COMPACT_ATOMS: atom_id res chain seq x y z
N MET A 1 23.64 -18.27 -66.99
CA MET A 1 22.86 -17.33 -66.16
C MET A 1 23.24 -17.52 -64.69
N ARG A 2 23.80 -16.51 -64.02
CA ARG A 2 24.08 -16.56 -62.57
C ARG A 2 22.82 -16.19 -61.79
N ARG A 3 22.37 -17.00 -60.84
CA ARG A 3 21.36 -16.61 -59.84
C ARG A 3 22.06 -16.31 -58.52
N ALA A 4 21.95 -15.07 -58.04
CA ALA A 4 22.42 -14.69 -56.71
C ALA A 4 21.38 -15.09 -55.67
N LEU A 5 21.80 -15.83 -54.65
CA LEU A 5 21.00 -16.14 -53.46
C LEU A 5 21.27 -15.06 -52.41
N LEU A 6 20.37 -14.07 -52.33
CA LEU A 6 20.37 -13.09 -51.25
C LEU A 6 19.86 -13.78 -49.98
N ARG A 7 20.75 -14.07 -49.03
CA ARG A 7 20.35 -14.60 -47.71
C ARG A 7 19.92 -13.45 -46.82
N THR A 8 18.61 -13.24 -46.70
CA THR A 8 18.02 -12.30 -45.74
C THR A 8 18.30 -12.80 -44.31
N LEU A 9 19.17 -12.13 -43.57
CA LEU A 9 19.24 -12.33 -42.12
C LEU A 9 17.97 -11.77 -41.49
N ILE A 10 17.08 -12.64 -41.02
CA ILE A 10 16.03 -12.25 -40.09
C ILE A 10 16.70 -12.11 -38.72
N CYS A 11 17.12 -10.89 -38.39
CA CYS A 11 17.44 -10.54 -37.01
C CYS A 11 16.14 -10.55 -36.21
N THR A 12 15.82 -11.69 -35.60
CA THR A 12 14.76 -11.79 -34.60
C THR A 12 15.17 -10.96 -33.40
N ALA A 13 14.77 -9.69 -33.38
CA ALA A 13 14.88 -8.85 -32.20
C ALA A 13 14.01 -9.48 -31.11
N MET A 14 14.65 -10.20 -30.17
CA MET A 14 14.00 -10.52 -28.90
C MET A 14 13.68 -9.19 -28.25
N LEU A 15 12.40 -8.79 -28.25
CA LEU A 15 11.91 -7.86 -27.26
C LEU A 15 12.06 -8.57 -25.91
N LEU A 16 13.20 -8.33 -25.25
CA LEU A 16 13.26 -8.29 -23.81
C LEU A 16 12.25 -7.23 -23.38
N ALA A 17 11.02 -7.68 -23.12
CA ALA A 17 10.05 -6.89 -22.38
C ALA A 17 10.70 -6.60 -21.02
N GLY A 18 11.29 -5.40 -20.90
CA GLY A 18 11.91 -4.97 -19.67
C GLY A 18 10.88 -5.10 -18.57
N ALA A 19 11.17 -5.91 -17.55
CA ALA A 19 10.28 -6.08 -16.41
C ALA A 19 9.99 -4.67 -15.87
N ALA A 20 8.74 -4.24 -15.97
CA ALA A 20 8.33 -2.94 -15.48
C ALA A 20 8.69 -2.89 -13.99
N VAL A 21 9.56 -1.96 -13.61
CA VAL A 21 10.16 -1.94 -12.27
C VAL A 21 9.04 -1.76 -11.24
N SER A 22 8.70 -2.85 -10.56
CA SER A 22 7.56 -2.93 -9.64
C SER A 22 7.93 -2.33 -8.29
N GLN A 23 7.98 -1.01 -8.22
CA GLN A 23 8.35 -0.33 -7.00
C GLN A 23 7.19 -0.30 -5.97
N ALA A 24 7.21 -1.22 -5.00
CA ALA A 24 6.64 -0.96 -3.67
C ALA A 24 7.38 0.23 -3.01
N GLN A 25 6.87 1.12 -2.18
CA GLN A 25 5.73 1.16 -1.24
C GLN A 25 6.00 0.55 0.14
N PRO A 26 5.98 1.38 1.22
CA PRO A 26 6.05 2.87 1.25
C PRO A 26 7.46 3.37 0.92
N PHE A 27 7.59 4.59 0.40
CA PHE A 27 8.71 4.89 -0.51
C PHE A 27 9.96 5.55 0.07
N GLY A 28 9.93 5.98 1.31
CA GLY A 28 11.09 6.50 2.03
C GLY A 28 10.91 7.90 2.57
N VAL A 29 9.95 8.69 2.05
CA VAL A 29 9.37 9.85 2.74
C VAL A 29 7.86 9.71 2.72
N TRP A 30 7.20 9.95 3.85
CA TRP A 30 5.73 9.90 3.94
C TRP A 30 5.19 10.97 4.88
N LEU A 31 3.90 11.27 4.74
CA LEU A 31 3.19 12.17 5.67
C LEU A 31 3.05 11.48 7.03
N VAL A 32 3.33 12.21 8.12
CA VAL A 32 3.06 11.76 9.48
C VAL A 32 2.24 12.76 10.28
N SER A 33 1.47 12.23 11.22
CA SER A 33 0.86 12.98 12.32
C SER A 33 1.01 12.16 13.62
N SER A 34 1.33 12.82 14.73
CA SER A 34 2.07 12.14 15.82
C SER A 34 1.62 12.54 17.24
N PRO A 35 1.51 11.57 18.17
CA PRO A 35 1.77 11.78 19.58
C PRO A 35 3.29 11.87 19.76
N GLY A 36 3.73 13.11 19.95
CA GLY A 36 5.09 13.59 19.74
C GLY A 36 5.04 15.10 19.45
N TYR A 37 3.97 15.53 18.78
CA TYR A 37 3.37 16.84 18.94
C TYR A 37 2.09 16.67 19.77
N SER A 38 2.06 17.15 21.02
CA SER A 38 1.06 16.75 22.03
C SER A 38 -0.40 17.14 21.74
N THR A 39 -0.66 17.87 20.65
CA THR A 39 -1.99 18.36 20.24
C THR A 39 -2.21 18.28 18.72
N SER A 40 -1.66 17.24 18.07
CA SER A 40 -1.68 17.15 16.59
C SER A 40 -3.10 17.28 16.01
N SER A 41 -3.31 18.36 15.29
CA SER A 41 -4.56 18.68 14.60
C SER A 41 -4.30 19.07 13.14
N GLY A 42 -3.12 18.70 12.61
CA GLY A 42 -2.67 19.06 11.27
C GLY A 42 -3.13 18.12 10.17
N TRP A 43 -3.08 18.62 8.94
CA TRP A 43 -3.54 17.97 7.71
C TRP A 43 -2.81 18.51 6.48
N VAL A 44 -2.94 17.82 5.35
CA VAL A 44 -2.76 18.44 4.02
C VAL A 44 -4.12 18.95 3.57
N GLY A 45 -4.26 20.26 3.34
CA GLY A 45 -5.48 20.90 2.84
C GLY A 45 -5.40 21.13 1.33
N ILE A 46 -6.37 20.58 0.59
CA ILE A 46 -6.47 20.66 -0.87
C ILE A 46 -7.67 21.55 -1.20
N PRO A 47 -7.48 22.67 -1.92
CA PRO A 47 -8.57 23.57 -2.31
C PRO A 47 -9.75 22.84 -2.96
N HIS A 48 -10.97 23.34 -2.74
CA HIS A 48 -12.14 22.74 -3.36
C HIS A 48 -12.06 22.80 -4.89
N HIS A 49 -12.26 21.64 -5.53
CA HIS A 49 -12.54 21.54 -6.95
C HIS A 49 -13.68 20.54 -7.22
N ALA A 50 -14.34 20.65 -8.37
CA ALA A 50 -15.49 19.83 -8.73
C ALA A 50 -15.12 18.35 -8.96
N SER A 51 -13.96 18.06 -9.56
CA SER A 51 -13.45 16.68 -9.77
C SER A 51 -13.21 15.92 -8.45
N LEU A 52 -12.94 16.64 -7.35
CA LEU A 52 -12.80 16.04 -6.01
C LEU A 52 -14.14 15.61 -5.40
N ASN A 53 -15.25 15.74 -6.14
CA ASN A 53 -16.57 15.21 -5.80
C ASN A 53 -17.06 14.18 -6.85
N PRO A 54 -16.48 12.97 -6.94
CA PRO A 54 -17.07 11.91 -7.76
C PRO A 54 -18.47 11.53 -7.27
N THR A 55 -19.47 11.48 -8.18
CA THR A 55 -20.89 11.26 -7.83
C THR A 55 -21.46 9.94 -8.32
N ALA A 56 -21.03 9.46 -9.49
CA ALA A 56 -21.54 8.23 -10.11
C ALA A 56 -20.77 6.98 -9.66
N ALA A 57 -19.44 7.06 -9.67
CA ALA A 57 -18.53 6.06 -9.15
C ALA A 57 -17.37 6.76 -8.42
N PHE A 58 -16.59 5.99 -7.66
CA PHE A 58 -15.54 6.52 -6.79
C PHE A 58 -14.54 5.40 -6.45
N THR A 59 -13.26 5.72 -6.39
CA THR A 59 -12.28 4.92 -5.63
C THR A 59 -11.33 5.83 -4.86
N PHE A 60 -11.15 5.56 -3.58
CA PHE A 60 -10.07 6.11 -2.76
C PHE A 60 -9.10 5.00 -2.40
N GLU A 61 -7.80 5.27 -2.50
CA GLU A 61 -6.71 4.37 -2.11
C GLU A 61 -5.66 5.12 -1.30
N ALA A 62 -5.01 4.45 -0.35
CA ALA A 62 -3.87 4.97 0.39
C ALA A 62 -3.06 3.83 1.02
N TRP A 63 -1.75 4.05 1.20
CA TRP A 63 -0.98 3.30 2.18
C TRP A 63 -1.07 3.99 3.54
N VAL A 64 -1.33 3.22 4.59
CA VAL A 64 -1.46 3.76 5.96
C VAL A 64 -0.75 2.89 6.98
N SER A 65 -0.14 3.51 7.98
CA SER A 65 0.39 2.81 9.17
C SER A 65 -0.01 3.61 10.40
N VAL A 66 -1.12 3.23 11.04
CA VAL A 66 -1.75 4.03 12.10
C VAL A 66 -1.84 3.30 13.44
N SER A 67 -1.92 4.08 14.51
CA SER A 67 -2.24 3.63 15.85
C SER A 67 -3.54 4.28 16.32
N ASN A 68 -4.48 3.46 16.80
CA ASN A 68 -5.72 3.89 17.41
C ASN A 68 -5.84 3.25 18.80
N SER A 69 -6.65 3.86 19.68
CA SER A 69 -7.05 3.34 20.99
C SER A 69 -7.44 1.85 20.95
N THR A 70 -7.17 1.12 22.02
CA THR A 70 -7.64 -0.27 22.21
C THR A 70 -8.90 -0.36 23.08
N THR A 71 -9.23 0.70 23.83
CA THR A 71 -10.20 0.67 24.94
C THR A 71 -11.43 1.55 24.73
N SER A 72 -11.40 2.47 23.77
CA SER A 72 -12.49 3.39 23.43
C SER A 72 -12.71 3.43 21.93
N GLU A 73 -13.90 3.87 21.48
CA GLU A 73 -14.03 4.29 20.07
C GLU A 73 -13.09 5.48 19.82
N ASP A 74 -12.36 5.41 18.71
CA ASP A 74 -11.31 6.35 18.35
C ASP A 74 -11.21 6.36 16.82
N CYS A 75 -11.85 7.35 16.19
CA CYS A 75 -11.97 7.49 14.74
C CYS A 75 -11.00 8.55 14.20
N ARG A 76 -10.07 8.09 13.38
CA ARG A 76 -8.96 8.87 12.82
C ARG A 76 -9.10 9.02 11.32
N SER A 77 -9.08 10.25 10.85
CA SER A 77 -9.27 10.59 9.43
C SER A 77 -8.03 10.22 8.61
N ILE A 78 -8.18 9.44 7.53
CA ILE A 78 -7.14 9.29 6.51
C ILE A 78 -7.35 10.34 5.41
N ALA A 79 -8.58 10.53 4.94
CA ALA A 79 -8.97 11.69 4.16
C ALA A 79 -10.47 11.97 4.27
N GLY A 80 -10.87 13.23 4.08
CA GLY A 80 -12.29 13.61 4.11
C GLY A 80 -12.57 14.88 3.31
N LYS A 81 -13.81 14.98 2.84
CA LYS A 81 -14.36 16.14 2.12
C LYS A 81 -15.69 16.56 2.75
N ASN A 82 -15.65 16.85 4.05
CA ASN A 82 -16.80 17.12 4.90
C ASN A 82 -17.65 15.85 5.12
N TYR A 83 -17.30 15.07 6.14
CA TYR A 83 -17.95 13.78 6.43
C TYR A 83 -19.47 13.91 6.70
N LEU A 84 -19.95 15.08 7.14
CA LEU A 84 -21.37 15.34 7.35
C LEU A 84 -22.13 15.48 6.03
N GLN A 85 -21.47 15.98 4.97
CA GLN A 85 -22.08 16.31 3.68
C GLN A 85 -21.77 15.29 2.58
N ALA A 86 -20.50 14.93 2.38
CA ALA A 86 -20.04 14.11 1.27
C ALA A 86 -19.39 12.81 1.76
N TRP A 87 -18.06 12.72 1.72
CA TRP A 87 -17.33 11.49 1.97
C TRP A 87 -16.18 11.66 2.97
N TRP A 88 -15.83 10.55 3.60
CA TRP A 88 -14.73 10.41 4.57
C TRP A 88 -14.24 8.98 4.60
N ILE A 89 -12.92 8.80 4.64
CA ILE A 89 -12.24 7.52 4.80
C ILE A 89 -11.32 7.64 6.02
N GLY A 90 -11.39 6.66 6.92
CA GLY A 90 -10.57 6.67 8.14
C GLY A 90 -10.49 5.32 8.81
N VAL A 91 -9.76 5.26 9.92
CA VAL A 91 -9.64 4.05 10.75
C VAL A 91 -10.28 4.34 12.11
N CYS A 92 -11.22 3.48 12.52
CA CYS A 92 -11.94 3.59 13.78
C CYS A 92 -11.71 2.35 14.64
N THR A 93 -11.55 2.53 15.95
CA THR A 93 -11.59 1.40 16.89
C THR A 93 -13.03 0.87 17.01
N VAL A 94 -13.26 -0.35 16.52
CA VAL A 94 -14.53 -1.08 16.61
C VAL A 94 -14.27 -2.39 17.34
N SER A 95 -14.97 -2.63 18.44
CA SER A 95 -14.77 -3.82 19.30
C SER A 95 -13.29 -4.06 19.68
N GLY A 96 -12.56 -2.99 19.99
CA GLY A 96 -11.13 -3.01 20.31
C GLY A 96 -10.17 -3.12 19.12
N GLN A 97 -10.68 -3.34 17.89
CA GLN A 97 -9.88 -3.51 16.69
C GLN A 97 -9.88 -2.27 15.77
N PRO A 98 -8.71 -1.86 15.24
CA PRO A 98 -8.63 -0.79 14.24
C PRO A 98 -9.29 -1.25 12.94
N THR A 99 -10.36 -0.58 12.54
CA THR A 99 -11.21 -1.01 11.42
C THR A 99 -11.33 0.12 10.42
N LEU A 100 -11.09 -0.16 9.14
CA LEU A 100 -11.32 0.78 8.06
C LEU A 100 -12.82 1.17 8.05
N ARG A 101 -13.13 2.46 8.13
CA ARG A 101 -14.50 2.99 8.07
C ARG A 101 -14.60 4.01 6.94
N SER A 102 -15.78 4.06 6.33
CA SER A 102 -16.11 5.03 5.28
C SER A 102 -17.50 5.64 5.48
N TYR A 103 -17.63 6.90 5.06
CA TYR A 103 -18.87 7.59 4.74
C TYR A 103 -18.75 8.01 3.26
N LEU A 104 -19.80 7.84 2.45
CA LEU A 104 -19.84 8.29 1.06
C LEU A 104 -21.08 9.16 0.73
N LYS A 105 -22.03 9.25 1.66
CA LYS A 105 -23.28 10.00 1.55
C LYS A 105 -23.62 10.73 2.86
N GLY A 106 -22.67 11.50 3.38
CA GLY A 106 -22.79 12.24 4.63
C GLY A 106 -22.82 11.37 5.89
N GLY A 107 -23.06 12.02 7.05
CA GLY A 107 -22.78 11.47 8.38
C GLY A 107 -23.59 10.23 8.81
N SER A 108 -24.65 9.86 8.09
CA SER A 108 -25.44 8.63 8.33
C SER A 108 -24.97 7.42 7.49
N SER A 109 -24.07 7.62 6.53
CA SER A 109 -23.67 6.61 5.54
C SER A 109 -22.55 5.66 6.01
N ALA A 110 -22.35 5.49 7.31
CA ALA A 110 -21.25 4.72 7.88
C ALA A 110 -21.25 3.24 7.41
N ARG A 111 -20.09 2.76 6.97
CA ARG A 111 -19.78 1.33 6.80
C ARG A 111 -18.38 1.03 7.32
N ASN A 112 -18.28 0.00 8.15
CA ASN A 112 -17.03 -0.61 8.60
C ASN A 112 -16.64 -1.69 7.57
N GLY A 113 -15.38 -1.66 7.12
CA GLY A 113 -14.78 -2.67 6.26
C GLY A 113 -14.04 -3.73 7.08
N GLY A 114 -12.75 -3.93 6.78
CA GLY A 114 -11.88 -4.88 7.48
C GLY A 114 -10.94 -4.23 8.51
N ILE A 115 -10.21 -5.08 9.22
CA ILE A 115 -9.17 -4.69 10.20
C ILE A 115 -7.95 -4.10 9.47
N VAL A 116 -7.42 -3.00 9.99
CA VAL A 116 -6.17 -2.35 9.55
C VAL A 116 -5.13 -2.52 10.67
N PRO A 117 -4.18 -3.47 10.59
CA PRO A 117 -3.27 -3.77 11.69
C PRO A 117 -2.48 -2.55 12.18
N ARG A 118 -2.42 -2.34 13.51
CA ARG A 118 -1.77 -1.16 14.11
C ARG A 118 -0.28 -1.13 13.78
N ASN A 119 0.23 0.05 13.42
CA ASN A 119 1.65 0.30 13.14
C ASN A 119 2.27 -0.61 12.05
N VAL A 120 1.44 -1.18 11.17
CA VAL A 120 1.87 -1.98 10.01
C VAL A 120 1.34 -1.30 8.75
N TRP A 121 2.25 -0.97 7.85
CA TRP A 121 1.92 -0.39 6.54
C TRP A 121 0.93 -1.26 5.78
N THR A 122 -0.26 -0.74 5.55
CA THR A 122 -1.40 -1.46 5.00
C THR A 122 -2.01 -0.65 3.86
N HIS A 123 -2.16 -1.26 2.69
CA HIS A 123 -2.90 -0.62 1.61
C HIS A 123 -4.39 -0.71 1.92
N ILE A 124 -5.07 0.42 1.98
CA ILE A 124 -6.53 0.50 2.11
C ILE A 124 -7.12 1.00 0.79
N ALA A 125 -8.27 0.45 0.40
CA ALA A 125 -9.05 1.01 -0.70
C ALA A 125 -10.55 0.92 -0.42
N VAL A 126 -11.31 1.91 -0.91
CA VAL A 126 -12.78 1.92 -0.89
C VAL A 126 -13.27 2.27 -2.28
N THR A 127 -14.02 1.36 -2.90
CA THR A 127 -14.62 1.55 -4.23
C THR A 127 -16.13 1.65 -4.12
N PHE A 128 -16.75 2.40 -5.04
CA PHE A 128 -18.20 2.51 -5.19
C PHE A 128 -18.57 2.59 -6.67
N ASP A 129 -19.46 1.70 -7.13
CA ASP A 129 -19.82 1.52 -8.55
C ASP A 129 -21.21 2.06 -8.94
N GLY A 130 -21.83 2.89 -8.08
CA GLY A 130 -23.21 3.35 -8.24
C GLY A 130 -24.25 2.45 -7.57
N SER A 131 -23.89 1.18 -7.27
CA SER A 131 -24.79 0.16 -6.71
C SER A 131 -24.23 -0.58 -5.48
N THR A 132 -22.90 -0.63 -5.36
CA THR A 132 -22.18 -1.40 -4.34
C THR A 132 -20.96 -0.63 -3.87
N ARG A 133 -20.83 -0.46 -2.55
CA ARG A 133 -19.59 -0.02 -1.89
C ARG A 133 -18.78 -1.25 -1.46
N ARG A 134 -17.47 -1.27 -1.75
CA ARG A 134 -16.54 -2.34 -1.34
C ARG A 134 -15.33 -1.77 -0.63
N HIS A 135 -14.82 -2.51 0.35
CA HIS A 135 -13.62 -2.19 1.11
C HIS A 135 -12.55 -3.24 0.86
N TYR A 136 -11.31 -2.81 0.70
CA TYR A 136 -10.17 -3.69 0.49
C TYR A 136 -9.04 -3.39 1.49
N ILE A 137 -8.40 -4.45 1.96
CA ILE A 137 -7.23 -4.42 2.85
C ILE A 137 -6.11 -5.20 2.16
N ASN A 138 -4.95 -4.57 1.94
CA ASN A 138 -3.82 -5.14 1.21
C ASN A 138 -4.20 -5.73 -0.17
N GLY A 139 -5.23 -5.18 -0.84
CA GLY A 139 -5.73 -5.70 -2.11
C GLY A 139 -6.62 -6.96 -2.02
N GLU A 140 -7.08 -7.35 -0.83
CA GLU A 140 -8.13 -8.36 -0.64
C GLU A 140 -9.48 -7.71 -0.34
N LEU A 141 -10.58 -8.28 -0.85
CA LEU A 141 -11.94 -7.81 -0.53
C LEU A 141 -12.25 -8.13 0.93
N ALA A 142 -12.41 -7.09 1.75
CA ALA A 142 -12.69 -7.22 3.18
C ALA A 142 -14.19 -7.05 3.51
N ALA A 143 -14.92 -6.23 2.75
CA ALA A 143 -16.36 -6.07 2.90
C ALA A 143 -17.02 -5.59 1.60
N SER A 144 -18.32 -5.87 1.45
CA SER A 144 -19.14 -5.43 0.32
C SER A 144 -20.55 -5.10 0.81
N PHE A 145 -21.09 -3.95 0.39
CA PHE A 145 -22.36 -3.42 0.84
C PHE A 145 -23.21 -2.95 -0.34
N PRO A 146 -24.50 -3.34 -0.44
CA PRO A 146 -25.41 -2.71 -1.39
C PRO A 146 -25.64 -1.26 -0.97
N GLU A 147 -25.49 -0.35 -1.93
CA GLU A 147 -25.68 1.08 -1.74
C GLU A 147 -25.97 1.76 -3.08
N THR A 148 -27.12 2.39 -3.22
CA THR A 148 -27.46 3.14 -4.43
C THR A 148 -26.87 4.55 -4.43
N GLY A 149 -26.43 5.02 -5.60
CA GLY A 149 -26.00 6.40 -5.81
C GLY A 149 -27.16 7.39 -5.96
N PRO A 150 -26.86 8.67 -6.29
CA PRO A 150 -25.52 9.23 -6.41
C PRO A 150 -24.84 9.41 -5.05
N LEU A 151 -23.51 9.59 -5.05
CA LEU A 151 -22.80 10.12 -3.90
C LEU A 151 -23.09 11.62 -3.72
N THR A 152 -23.02 12.10 -2.48
CA THR A 152 -23.25 13.52 -2.17
C THR A 152 -21.95 14.31 -2.26
N THR A 153 -22.05 15.62 -2.48
CA THR A 153 -20.93 16.51 -2.77
C THR A 153 -20.77 17.59 -1.69
N SER A 154 -19.57 18.17 -1.58
CA SER A 154 -19.32 19.33 -0.72
C SER A 154 -18.46 20.38 -1.41
N THR A 155 -18.75 21.65 -1.12
CA THR A 155 -17.94 22.82 -1.48
C THR A 155 -16.75 23.04 -0.53
N SER A 156 -16.61 22.25 0.53
CA SER A 156 -15.44 22.26 1.40
C SER A 156 -14.16 21.79 0.69
N GLU A 157 -13.01 22.21 1.22
CA GLU A 157 -11.70 21.62 0.91
C GLU A 157 -11.70 20.10 1.15
N LEU A 158 -10.81 19.39 0.46
CA LEU A 158 -10.46 18.01 0.80
C LEU A 158 -9.29 18.08 1.79
N ARG A 159 -9.32 17.26 2.85
CA ARG A 159 -8.20 17.14 3.80
C ARG A 159 -7.65 15.73 3.78
N ILE A 160 -6.33 15.57 3.73
CA ILE A 160 -5.62 14.31 4.02
C ILE A 160 -5.10 14.40 5.46
N GLY A 161 -5.32 13.33 6.24
CA GLY A 161 -5.02 13.28 7.66
C GLY A 161 -6.01 14.05 8.55
N SER A 162 -7.15 14.53 8.03
CA SER A 162 -8.21 15.22 8.80
C SER A 162 -9.51 15.30 8.00
N ASP A 163 -10.52 16.00 8.53
CA ASP A 163 -11.74 16.43 7.83
C ASP A 163 -12.19 17.81 8.36
N VAL A 164 -12.89 18.60 7.53
CA VAL A 164 -13.36 19.94 7.91
C VAL A 164 -14.39 19.94 9.05
N SER A 165 -15.11 18.84 9.24
CA SER A 165 -16.10 18.64 10.31
C SER A 165 -15.66 17.58 11.32
N TRP A 166 -14.51 16.92 11.11
CA TRP A 166 -13.94 15.93 12.03
C TRP A 166 -12.41 16.08 12.16
N LEU A 167 -11.98 17.01 13.01
CA LEU A 167 -10.58 17.39 13.24
C LEU A 167 -9.81 16.35 14.10
N HIS A 168 -9.84 15.08 13.71
CA HIS A 168 -9.16 13.98 14.39
C HIS A 168 -8.08 13.36 13.51
N SER A 169 -6.90 14.00 13.50
CA SER A 169 -5.73 13.49 12.79
C SER A 169 -5.24 12.16 13.37
N PRO A 170 -4.73 11.23 12.55
CA PRO A 170 -4.25 9.94 13.01
C PRO A 170 -2.97 10.07 13.82
N THR A 171 -2.71 9.08 14.68
CA THR A 171 -1.33 8.75 15.05
C THR A 171 -0.77 7.83 13.98
N GLY A 172 0.33 8.18 13.35
CA GLY A 172 1.03 7.32 12.39
C GLY A 172 1.36 8.02 11.08
N ALA A 173 1.29 7.25 10.00
CA ALA A 173 1.74 7.64 8.67
C ALA A 173 0.68 7.38 7.58
N ILE A 174 0.72 8.21 6.54
CA ILE A 174 -0.08 8.12 5.30
C ILE A 174 0.87 8.33 4.12
N ASP A 175 0.74 7.49 3.10
CA ASP A 175 1.55 7.51 1.87
C ASP A 175 0.62 7.20 0.67
N GLU A 176 0.98 7.69 -0.52
CA GLU A 176 0.31 7.41 -1.80
C GLU A 176 -1.22 7.50 -1.78
N VAL A 177 -1.75 8.68 -1.44
CA VAL A 177 -3.20 8.92 -1.49
C VAL A 177 -3.63 9.13 -2.94
N ARG A 178 -4.62 8.34 -3.39
CA ARG A 178 -5.14 8.38 -4.75
C ARG A 178 -6.66 8.51 -4.75
N LEU A 179 -7.16 9.37 -5.63
CA LEU A 179 -8.59 9.54 -5.87
C LEU A 179 -8.91 9.22 -7.34
N TRP A 180 -9.97 8.45 -7.56
CA TRP A 180 -10.49 8.09 -8.87
C TRP A 180 -12.00 8.35 -8.93
N ASP A 181 -12.51 8.76 -10.09
CA ASP A 181 -13.95 8.93 -10.36
C ASP A 181 -14.61 7.66 -10.94
N VAL A 182 -13.83 6.60 -11.11
CA VAL A 182 -14.26 5.26 -11.50
C VAL A 182 -14.17 4.27 -10.34
N ALA A 183 -15.00 3.22 -10.39
CA ALA A 183 -14.89 2.09 -9.48
C ALA A 183 -13.81 1.13 -9.99
N ARG A 184 -12.66 1.08 -9.32
CA ARG A 184 -11.59 0.16 -9.68
C ARG A 184 -11.96 -1.28 -9.34
N THR A 185 -11.57 -2.20 -10.21
CA THR A 185 -11.63 -3.64 -9.93
C THR A 185 -10.52 -4.06 -8.98
N ILE A 186 -10.71 -5.16 -8.25
CA ILE A 186 -9.67 -5.72 -7.38
C ILE A 186 -8.37 -6.04 -8.14
N THR A 187 -8.46 -6.45 -9.41
CA THR A 187 -7.29 -6.68 -10.26
C THR A 187 -6.50 -5.40 -10.52
N GLN A 188 -7.17 -4.31 -10.92
CA GLN A 188 -6.52 -3.01 -11.13
C GLN A 188 -5.87 -2.46 -9.86
N ILE A 189 -6.53 -2.62 -8.71
CA ILE A 189 -5.97 -2.26 -7.39
C ILE A 189 -4.67 -3.07 -7.13
N ARG A 190 -4.72 -4.40 -7.28
CA ARG A 190 -3.56 -5.30 -7.09
C ARG A 190 -2.40 -5.01 -8.03
N GLU A 191 -2.70 -4.64 -9.28
CA GLU A 191 -1.69 -4.31 -10.29
C GLU A 191 -0.95 -3.00 -10.02
N GLU A 192 -1.52 -2.08 -9.24
CA GLU A 192 -0.99 -0.72 -9.10
C GLU A 192 -0.75 -0.23 -7.67
N LEU A 193 -1.22 -0.96 -6.65
CA LEU A 193 -0.96 -0.62 -5.24
C LEU A 193 0.53 -0.57 -4.90
N ASN A 194 1.39 -1.19 -5.71
CA ASN A 194 2.87 -1.21 -5.63
C ASN A 194 3.54 -0.58 -6.87
N LYS A 195 3.02 0.56 -7.35
CA LYS A 195 3.61 1.32 -8.47
C LYS A 195 3.44 2.82 -8.25
N ILE A 196 4.48 3.62 -8.46
CA ILE A 196 4.37 5.10 -8.58
C ILE A 196 3.47 5.45 -9.77
N ILE A 197 2.64 6.49 -9.62
CA ILE A 197 1.80 7.02 -10.71
C ILE A 197 2.06 8.53 -10.89
N LYS A 198 2.91 8.88 -11.88
CA LYS A 198 3.26 10.26 -12.26
C LYS A 198 2.69 10.68 -13.63
N SER A 199 1.57 10.08 -14.03
CA SER A 199 0.93 10.35 -15.31
C SER A 199 -0.55 9.99 -15.28
N ALA A 200 -1.34 10.75 -16.04
CA ALA A 200 -2.79 10.62 -16.10
C ALA A 200 -3.22 9.22 -16.57
N ARG A 201 -4.28 8.69 -15.96
CA ARG A 201 -4.93 7.43 -16.33
C ARG A 201 -6.44 7.67 -16.45
N PRO A 202 -7.17 6.89 -17.27
CA PRO A 202 -8.62 7.02 -17.35
C PRO A 202 -9.29 6.91 -15.97
N GLY A 203 -9.97 7.99 -15.58
CA GLY A 203 -10.69 8.13 -14.31
C GLY A 203 -9.81 8.32 -13.06
N LEU A 204 -8.51 8.57 -13.20
CA LEU A 204 -7.66 9.01 -12.10
C LEU A 204 -7.80 10.53 -11.94
N VAL A 205 -8.13 10.98 -10.73
CA VAL A 205 -8.39 12.40 -10.43
C VAL A 205 -7.17 13.09 -9.84
N ALA A 206 -6.48 12.44 -8.89
CA ALA A 206 -5.32 13.00 -8.20
C ALA A 206 -4.43 11.89 -7.60
N VAL A 207 -3.13 12.18 -7.46
CA VAL A 207 -2.14 11.34 -6.76
C VAL A 207 -1.29 12.22 -5.86
N TRP A 208 -1.49 12.13 -4.54
CA TRP A 208 -0.58 12.73 -3.58
C TRP A 208 0.40 11.67 -3.10
N ALA A 209 1.60 11.65 -3.70
CA ALA A 209 2.66 10.72 -3.33
C ALA A 209 3.27 11.03 -1.95
N LEU A 210 3.13 12.27 -1.43
CA LEU A 210 3.55 12.66 -0.08
C LEU A 210 5.07 12.51 0.21
N GLU A 211 5.88 12.47 -0.85
CA GLU A 211 7.34 12.36 -0.87
C GLU A 211 8.06 13.66 -0.46
N GLY A 212 7.69 14.22 0.70
CA GLY A 212 8.26 15.45 1.24
C GLY A 212 7.54 16.74 0.83
N ASN A 213 6.49 16.63 0.02
CA ASN A 213 5.61 17.73 -0.36
C ASN A 213 4.13 17.27 -0.40
N ALA A 214 3.23 18.21 -0.69
CA ALA A 214 1.80 18.01 -0.74
C ALA A 214 1.25 18.08 -2.18
N ASP A 215 2.13 18.01 -3.16
CA ASP A 215 1.83 18.27 -4.56
C ASP A 215 1.02 17.10 -5.14
N ASP A 216 0.16 17.38 -6.12
CA ASP A 216 -0.50 16.35 -6.91
C ASP A 216 0.44 15.95 -8.06
N ASP A 217 0.81 14.67 -8.15
CA ASP A 217 1.67 14.14 -9.22
C ASP A 217 1.02 14.22 -10.62
N LEU A 218 -0.25 14.65 -10.71
CA LEU A 218 -0.93 15.05 -11.95
C LEU A 218 -1.02 16.57 -12.18
N GLY A 219 -0.65 17.39 -11.18
CA GLY A 219 -0.54 18.85 -11.25
C GLY A 219 -1.86 19.62 -11.26
N ALA A 220 -2.96 19.04 -10.81
CA ALA A 220 -4.28 19.68 -10.79
C ALA A 220 -4.76 20.06 -9.38
N HIS A 221 -4.34 19.31 -8.36
CA HIS A 221 -4.93 19.33 -7.02
C HIS A 221 -3.89 19.41 -5.89
N ASP A 222 -2.88 20.25 -6.06
CA ASP A 222 -1.84 20.50 -5.04
C ASP A 222 -2.46 20.89 -3.68
N GLY A 223 -1.91 20.29 -2.62
CA GLY A 223 -2.27 20.58 -1.25
C GLY A 223 -1.24 21.46 -0.53
N THR A 224 -1.57 21.84 0.71
CA THR A 224 -0.65 22.55 1.61
C THR A 224 -0.74 21.99 3.02
N LEU A 225 0.38 21.90 3.73
CA LEU A 225 0.34 21.54 5.15
C LEU A 225 -0.35 22.65 5.97
N SER A 226 -1.26 22.24 6.85
CA SER A 226 -2.07 23.11 7.70
C SER A 226 -2.23 22.53 9.11
N GLY A 227 -2.56 23.39 10.08
CA GLY A 227 -2.69 23.00 11.50
C GLY A 227 -1.33 22.74 12.17
N THR A 228 -1.31 21.86 13.18
CA THR A 228 -0.11 21.57 13.98
C THR A 228 0.16 20.06 14.10
N GLY A 229 1.45 19.70 14.24
CA GLY A 229 1.84 18.30 14.47
C GLY A 229 1.67 17.37 13.27
N VAL A 230 1.76 17.94 12.06
CA VAL A 230 1.83 17.24 10.78
C VAL A 230 3.17 17.60 10.11
N GLY A 231 3.74 16.68 9.35
CA GLY A 231 4.94 16.91 8.57
C GLY A 231 5.33 15.68 7.77
N TYR A 232 6.51 15.72 7.15
CA TYR A 232 7.07 14.57 6.44
C TYR A 232 8.19 13.95 7.26
N LEU A 233 8.21 12.62 7.32
CA LEU A 233 9.37 11.90 7.83
C LEU A 233 9.97 11.04 6.74
N THR A 234 11.26 11.27 6.49
CA THR A 234 12.12 10.26 5.87
C THR A 234 12.19 9.06 6.82
N ALA A 235 12.29 7.84 6.28
CA ALA A 235 12.59 6.68 7.10
C ALA A 235 13.97 6.85 7.78
N PRO A 236 14.02 6.78 9.12
CA PRO A 236 14.85 5.74 9.70
C PRO A 236 14.05 4.98 10.74
N VAL A 237 13.57 3.80 10.37
CA VAL A 237 13.22 2.80 11.39
C VAL A 237 14.55 2.23 11.89
N ALA A 238 14.82 2.35 13.20
CA ALA A 238 16.00 1.78 13.84
C ALA A 238 15.89 0.24 13.95
N VAL A 239 15.75 -0.42 12.79
CA VAL A 239 15.76 -1.87 12.66
C VAL A 239 17.22 -2.31 12.62
N SER A 240 17.65 -3.09 13.60
CA SER A 240 18.88 -3.88 13.45
C SER A 240 18.57 -5.16 12.66
N CYS A 241 19.47 -5.54 11.76
CA CYS A 241 19.34 -6.81 11.03
C CYS A 241 19.80 -7.98 11.91
N GLY A 242 20.92 -7.82 12.64
CA GLY A 242 21.38 -8.78 13.64
C GLY A 242 21.68 -10.17 13.05
N ALA A 243 21.33 -11.22 13.79
CA ALA A 243 21.26 -12.58 13.26
C ALA A 243 19.81 -12.92 12.88
N SER A 244 19.63 -13.77 11.88
CA SER A 244 18.30 -14.32 11.55
C SER A 244 17.67 -14.99 12.78
N THR A 245 16.39 -14.72 13.01
CA THR A 245 15.58 -15.29 14.09
C THR A 245 14.65 -16.36 13.54
N ALA A 246 13.82 -16.97 14.40
CA ALA A 246 12.79 -17.91 13.97
C ALA A 246 11.76 -17.29 13.00
N THR A 247 11.59 -15.96 12.95
CA THR A 247 10.54 -15.29 12.16
C THR A 247 11.02 -14.14 11.27
N ALA A 248 12.33 -13.89 11.23
CA ALA A 248 12.93 -12.87 10.39
C ALA A 248 14.30 -13.31 9.87
N LEU A 249 14.53 -13.18 8.56
CA LEU A 249 15.85 -13.34 7.98
C LEU A 249 16.62 -12.03 8.10
N CYS A 250 17.92 -12.12 8.41
CA CYS A 250 18.86 -11.06 8.13
C CYS A 250 19.72 -11.42 6.92
N LEU A 251 19.47 -10.78 5.77
CA LEU A 251 20.22 -11.01 4.54
C LEU A 251 21.23 -9.88 4.32
N ASN A 252 22.45 -10.25 3.90
CA ASN A 252 23.59 -9.38 3.62
C ASN A 252 23.95 -8.42 4.79
N GLY A 253 23.60 -8.78 6.03
CA GLY A 253 23.76 -7.92 7.20
C GLY A 253 22.90 -6.65 7.20
N ARG A 254 21.97 -6.53 6.23
CA ARG A 254 21.33 -5.26 5.87
C ARG A 254 19.82 -5.35 5.63
N PHE A 255 19.31 -6.48 5.15
CA PHE A 255 17.90 -6.63 4.78
C PHE A 255 17.18 -7.52 5.78
N VAL A 256 16.28 -6.94 6.57
CA VAL A 256 15.37 -7.70 7.40
C VAL A 256 14.20 -8.14 6.54
N VAL A 257 14.05 -9.45 6.38
CA VAL A 257 12.94 -10.03 5.63
C VAL A 257 11.98 -10.73 6.58
N ARG A 258 10.70 -10.44 6.45
CA ARG A 258 9.60 -11.12 7.16
C ARG A 258 8.56 -11.58 6.15
N ALA A 259 7.88 -12.68 6.45
CA ALA A 259 6.71 -13.09 5.69
C ALA A 259 5.53 -13.35 6.64
N TYR A 260 4.34 -13.01 6.16
CA TYR A 260 3.07 -13.24 6.83
C TYR A 260 2.14 -13.96 5.86
N TRP A 261 1.32 -14.87 6.36
CA TRP A 261 0.40 -15.67 5.57
C TRP A 261 -1.03 -15.60 6.12
N ARG A 262 -2.01 -15.88 5.26
CA ARG A 262 -3.44 -15.94 5.62
C ARG A 262 -4.13 -17.06 4.85
N THR A 263 -4.92 -17.86 5.54
CA THR A 263 -5.85 -18.81 4.91
C THR A 263 -7.16 -18.13 4.50
N ASN A 264 -7.82 -18.66 3.46
CA ASN A 264 -8.90 -17.99 2.72
C ASN A 264 -10.10 -17.59 3.63
N PRO A 265 -10.59 -16.33 3.61
CA PRO A 265 -11.42 -15.77 4.69
C PRO A 265 -12.93 -16.05 4.55
N THR A 266 -13.33 -17.32 4.53
CA THR A 266 -14.74 -17.70 4.71
C THR A 266 -15.14 -17.49 6.19
N PRO A 267 -16.39 -17.07 6.53
CA PRO A 267 -16.77 -16.75 7.91
C PRO A 267 -16.51 -17.89 8.90
N GLY A 268 -15.74 -17.61 9.95
CA GLY A 268 -15.17 -18.61 10.88
C GLY A 268 -13.88 -18.16 11.60
N ALA A 269 -13.34 -17.00 11.22
CA ALA A 269 -12.08 -16.36 11.61
C ALA A 269 -10.86 -16.80 10.74
N PRO A 270 -10.06 -15.85 10.22
CA PRO A 270 -8.85 -16.17 9.49
C PRO A 270 -7.76 -16.67 10.45
N THR A 271 -7.00 -17.67 10.03
CA THR A 271 -5.65 -17.87 10.58
C THR A 271 -4.68 -16.97 9.83
N ASP A 272 -4.51 -15.76 10.34
CA ASP A 272 -3.36 -14.92 10.03
C ASP A 272 -2.16 -15.43 10.82
N GLY A 273 -1.02 -15.65 10.16
CA GLY A 273 0.17 -16.20 10.78
C GLY A 273 1.45 -15.50 10.32
N GLN A 274 2.48 -15.54 11.16
CA GLN A 274 3.83 -15.14 10.78
C GLN A 274 4.60 -16.38 10.31
N ALA A 275 5.19 -16.27 9.13
CA ALA A 275 6.03 -17.31 8.57
C ALA A 275 7.30 -17.50 9.40
N GLN A 276 7.80 -18.73 9.38
CA GLN A 276 8.95 -19.14 10.18
C GLN A 276 10.13 -19.44 9.26
N VAL A 277 11.34 -19.08 9.68
CA VAL A 277 12.58 -19.28 8.93
C VAL A 277 12.94 -20.77 8.93
N ALA A 278 13.20 -21.33 7.75
CA ALA A 278 13.77 -22.67 7.63
C ALA A 278 15.24 -22.67 8.05
N GLY A 279 15.72 -23.74 8.69
CA GLY A 279 17.01 -23.81 9.40
C GLY A 279 18.29 -23.79 8.55
N CYS A 280 18.27 -23.21 7.35
CA CYS A 280 19.41 -23.15 6.42
C CYS A 280 19.56 -21.81 5.66
N PRO A 281 19.36 -20.62 6.28
CA PRO A 281 19.66 -19.37 5.59
C PRO A 281 21.17 -19.23 5.34
N ASN A 282 21.52 -18.59 4.23
CA ASN A 282 22.88 -18.12 3.96
C ASN A 282 22.89 -16.59 3.87
N THR A 283 24.08 -16.00 3.71
CA THR A 283 24.25 -14.54 3.69
C THR A 283 23.31 -13.83 2.71
N GLY A 284 23.06 -14.37 1.51
CA GLY A 284 22.26 -13.70 0.48
C GLY A 284 20.85 -14.25 0.30
N SER A 285 20.46 -15.34 0.97
CA SER A 285 19.22 -16.07 0.68
C SER A 285 18.67 -16.81 1.90
N GLY A 286 17.35 -16.94 1.96
CA GLY A 286 16.68 -17.74 2.97
C GLY A 286 15.36 -18.33 2.47
N LEU A 287 14.76 -19.14 3.34
CA LEU A 287 13.53 -19.89 3.09
C LEU A 287 12.58 -19.67 4.27
N PHE A 288 11.29 -19.61 3.98
CA PHE A 288 10.20 -19.59 4.96
C PHE A 288 9.29 -20.80 4.78
N TRP A 289 8.74 -21.27 5.90
CA TRP A 289 7.62 -22.20 5.97
C TRP A 289 6.45 -21.55 6.72
N PHE A 290 5.22 -21.97 6.41
CA PHE A 290 4.00 -21.41 7.02
C PHE A 290 3.38 -22.35 8.05
N PHE A 291 3.22 -23.64 7.69
CA PHE A 291 2.46 -24.60 8.48
C PHE A 291 3.33 -25.62 9.23
N ALA A 292 4.40 -26.11 8.60
CA ALA A 292 5.32 -27.10 9.18
C ALA A 292 6.74 -26.95 8.61
N ALA A 293 7.76 -27.28 9.40
CA ALA A 293 9.17 -27.02 9.07
C ALA A 293 9.74 -27.87 7.91
N ASP A 294 9.03 -28.93 7.53
CA ASP A 294 9.30 -29.82 6.39
C ASP A 294 8.53 -29.44 5.11
N ASN A 295 7.60 -28.48 5.19
CA ASN A 295 6.87 -27.93 4.05
C ASN A 295 7.24 -26.45 3.82
N TRP A 296 8.23 -26.22 2.95
CA TRP A 296 8.74 -24.88 2.63
C TRP A 296 7.85 -24.19 1.58
N GLU A 297 7.62 -22.89 1.77
CA GLU A 297 6.58 -22.14 1.07
C GLU A 297 7.15 -20.98 0.24
N VAL A 298 8.16 -20.26 0.74
CA VAL A 298 8.72 -19.06 0.09
C VAL A 298 10.24 -19.03 0.20
N MET A 299 10.93 -18.99 -0.93
CA MET A 299 12.36 -18.66 -1.04
C MET A 299 12.51 -17.17 -1.32
N VAL A 300 13.52 -16.53 -0.73
CA VAL A 300 13.84 -15.11 -0.96
C VAL A 300 15.35 -14.90 -1.00
N LYS A 301 15.81 -13.98 -1.85
CA LYS A 301 17.20 -13.54 -1.92
C LYS A 301 17.31 -12.04 -2.17
N THR A 302 18.35 -11.43 -1.62
CA THR A 302 18.76 -10.06 -1.93
C THR A 302 20.13 -10.08 -2.60
N ILE A 303 20.25 -9.38 -3.74
CA ILE A 303 21.46 -9.37 -4.58
C ILE A 303 21.95 -7.94 -4.75
N ASN A 304 23.26 -7.74 -4.58
CA ASN A 304 23.91 -6.47 -4.89
C ASN A 304 24.00 -6.29 -6.42
N GLY A 305 23.05 -5.55 -6.98
CA GLY A 305 23.02 -5.16 -8.40
C GLY A 305 23.60 -3.77 -8.67
N CYS A 306 24.28 -3.14 -7.69
CA CYS A 306 24.67 -1.74 -7.77
C CYS A 306 25.58 -1.44 -8.97
N GLY A 307 26.51 -2.34 -9.31
CA GLY A 307 27.37 -2.20 -10.49
C GLY A 307 26.65 -2.31 -11.84
N LEU A 308 25.34 -2.59 -11.88
CA LEU A 308 24.55 -2.73 -13.09
C LEU A 308 23.49 -1.63 -13.25
N ASN A 309 22.83 -1.22 -12.17
CA ASN A 309 21.79 -0.19 -12.24
C ASN A 309 21.61 0.67 -10.96
N ASN A 310 22.61 0.71 -10.07
CA ASN A 310 22.54 1.40 -8.78
C ASN A 310 21.37 0.93 -7.90
N ARG A 311 21.11 -0.38 -7.85
CA ARG A 311 20.06 -0.98 -7.03
C ARG A 311 20.52 -2.24 -6.32
N TRP A 312 19.97 -2.48 -5.13
CA TRP A 312 19.81 -3.83 -4.60
C TRP A 312 18.56 -4.46 -5.21
N TRP A 313 18.67 -5.73 -5.58
CA TRP A 313 17.61 -6.50 -6.22
C TRP A 313 16.98 -7.47 -5.22
N VAL A 314 15.66 -7.64 -5.32
CA VAL A 314 14.91 -8.65 -4.55
C VAL A 314 14.36 -9.69 -5.51
N PHE A 315 14.62 -10.96 -5.21
CA PHE A 315 13.95 -12.07 -5.89
C PHE A 315 13.26 -12.97 -4.88
N SER A 316 12.13 -13.53 -5.28
CA SER A 316 11.42 -14.55 -4.51
C SER A 316 10.74 -15.54 -5.46
N ALA A 317 10.67 -16.79 -5.04
CA ALA A 317 9.89 -17.84 -5.68
C ALA A 317 9.17 -18.59 -4.56
N ALA A 318 7.92 -18.97 -4.79
CA ALA A 318 7.10 -19.59 -3.78
C ALA A 318 6.38 -20.82 -4.33
N THR A 319 6.28 -21.84 -3.48
CA THR A 319 5.67 -23.16 -3.74
C THR A 319 4.22 -23.22 -3.26
N THR A 320 3.61 -22.04 -3.05
CA THR A 320 2.33 -21.86 -2.37
C THR A 320 1.27 -21.22 -3.25
N ASN A 321 0.00 -21.44 -2.92
CA ASN A 321 -1.17 -20.73 -3.46
C ASN A 321 -1.94 -19.94 -2.37
N VAL A 322 -1.37 -19.87 -1.16
CA VAL A 322 -1.92 -19.16 0.00
C VAL A 322 -1.64 -17.66 -0.14
N PHE A 323 -2.47 -16.79 0.45
CA PHE A 323 -2.12 -15.37 0.57
C PHE A 323 -0.81 -15.27 1.36
N TYR A 324 0.15 -14.52 0.83
CA TYR A 324 1.27 -14.07 1.64
C TYR A 324 1.63 -12.63 1.36
N ARG A 325 2.24 -12.02 2.37
CA ARG A 325 2.86 -10.71 2.36
C ARG A 325 4.33 -10.89 2.73
N LEU A 326 5.23 -10.63 1.79
CA LEU A 326 6.68 -10.67 1.98
C LEU A 326 7.19 -9.23 2.13
N GLU A 327 7.76 -8.91 3.28
CA GLU A 327 8.35 -7.61 3.59
C GLU A 327 9.87 -7.69 3.52
N VAL A 328 10.52 -6.79 2.78
CA VAL A 328 11.98 -6.61 2.76
C VAL A 328 12.29 -5.18 3.21
N THR A 329 12.78 -5.03 4.44
CA THR A 329 13.20 -3.73 4.99
C THR A 329 14.71 -3.57 4.88
N ASP A 330 15.15 -2.50 4.24
CA ASP A 330 16.54 -2.07 4.19
C ASP A 330 16.88 -1.24 5.43
N ILE A 331 17.75 -1.75 6.31
CA ILE A 331 18.10 -1.02 7.54
C ILE A 331 18.92 0.26 7.28
N THR A 332 19.57 0.37 6.12
CA THR A 332 20.43 1.52 5.79
C THR A 332 19.61 2.72 5.34
N SER A 333 18.53 2.49 4.59
CA SER A 333 17.63 3.54 4.09
C SER A 333 16.32 3.65 4.87
N GLY A 334 15.99 2.66 5.70
CA GLY A 334 14.69 2.52 6.36
C GLY A 334 13.52 2.14 5.42
N VAL A 335 13.74 2.06 4.11
CA VAL A 335 12.71 1.74 3.11
C VAL A 335 12.27 0.28 3.21
N GLN A 336 10.97 0.05 3.14
CA GLN A 336 10.37 -1.29 3.10
C GLN A 336 9.78 -1.56 1.71
N LYS A 337 10.03 -2.75 1.18
CA LYS A 337 9.31 -3.29 0.02
C LYS A 337 8.34 -4.36 0.48
N ILE A 338 7.10 -4.28 0.02
CA ILE A 338 6.04 -5.24 0.36
C ILE A 338 5.59 -5.92 -0.93
N TYR A 339 5.72 -7.25 -1.00
CA TYR A 339 5.25 -8.07 -2.11
C TYR A 339 4.10 -8.96 -1.65
N PHE A 340 3.09 -9.15 -2.51
CA PHE A 340 1.92 -9.97 -2.20
C PHE A 340 1.79 -11.15 -3.15
N ASN A 341 1.38 -12.29 -2.61
CA ASN A 341 0.61 -13.28 -3.36
C ASN A 341 -0.85 -13.24 -2.90
N TYR A 342 -1.77 -13.47 -3.83
CA TYR A 342 -3.20 -13.54 -3.57
C TYR A 342 -3.72 -14.97 -3.78
N PRO A 343 -4.71 -15.43 -3.00
CA PRO A 343 -5.19 -16.81 -3.10
C PRO A 343 -5.69 -17.19 -4.50
N GLY A 344 -5.39 -18.42 -4.91
CA GLY A 344 -5.91 -19.00 -6.16
C GLY A 344 -4.80 -19.48 -7.10
N PRO A 345 -4.20 -18.59 -7.91
CA PRO A 345 -3.12 -18.96 -8.83
C PRO A 345 -1.83 -19.37 -8.08
N PRO A 346 -0.89 -20.06 -8.76
CA PRO A 346 0.48 -20.21 -8.26
C PRO A 346 1.10 -18.84 -8.00
N ALA A 347 1.83 -18.71 -6.89
CA ALA A 347 2.47 -17.46 -6.52
C ALA A 347 3.46 -16.98 -7.60
N PRO A 348 3.34 -15.73 -8.10
CA PRO A 348 4.23 -15.21 -9.13
C PRO A 348 5.64 -14.98 -8.56
N ALA A 349 6.66 -15.29 -9.35
CA ALA A 349 8.03 -15.01 -8.98
C ALA A 349 8.28 -13.49 -8.91
N VAL A 350 8.87 -13.04 -7.81
CA VAL A 350 9.37 -11.66 -7.68
C VAL A 350 10.73 -11.59 -8.37
N THR A 351 10.88 -10.63 -9.28
CA THR A 351 12.10 -10.38 -10.08
C THR A 351 12.48 -8.89 -10.06
N ASP A 352 12.34 -8.25 -8.90
CA ASP A 352 12.49 -6.81 -8.74
C ASP A 352 13.97 -6.38 -8.72
N THR A 353 14.48 -6.08 -9.92
CA THR A 353 15.82 -5.52 -10.13
C THR A 353 15.91 -4.02 -9.87
N GLY A 354 14.82 -3.35 -9.46
CA GLY A 354 14.82 -1.93 -9.13
C GLY A 354 14.39 -1.61 -7.70
N ALA A 355 14.38 -2.62 -6.83
CA ALA A 355 13.88 -2.55 -5.47
C ALA A 355 14.48 -1.36 -4.69
N LEU A 356 15.72 -1.48 -4.22
CA LEU A 356 16.24 -0.60 -3.16
C LEU A 356 17.37 0.27 -3.70
N ALA A 357 17.26 1.59 -3.49
CA ALA A 357 18.05 2.62 -4.20
C ALA A 357 19.45 2.88 -3.61
N VAL A 358 19.64 2.61 -2.32
CA VAL A 358 20.88 2.96 -1.62
C VAL A 358 21.91 1.87 -1.83
N CYS A 359 23.05 2.19 -2.43
CA CYS A 359 24.17 1.26 -2.59
C CYS A 359 25.12 1.29 -1.38
N PRO A 360 25.97 0.25 -1.20
CA PRO A 360 27.02 0.25 -0.17
C PRO A 360 28.11 1.29 -0.43
#